data_AF-A0A7X8GQC4-F1
#
_entry.id   AF-A0A7X8GQC4-F1
#
_cell.length_a   1.000
_cell.length_b   1.000
_cell.length_c   1.000
_cell.angle_alpha   90.00
_cell.angle_beta   90.00
_cell.angle_gamma   90.00
#
_symmetry.space_group_name_H-M   'P 1'
#
loop_
_entity.id
_entity.type
_entity.pdbx_description
1 polymer ?
#
loop_
_entity_poly.entity_id
_entity_poly.type
_entity_poly.pdbx_seq_one_letter_code
_entity_poly.pdbx_strand_id
1 'polypeptide(L)'
;MIKRMLPFFFSLAFVLNAGTITFAGKQMTTVVFSGRESVTLAEFTSKTGSRYSWVPDKKKAVIDYNSHSYVLTADNRTVVVDNNAGIHLPEPVGWDGTNLYIPVSVLSRLFNVSPSHLNPPQDVKIEKIYLSGADPTSIQIVASGPISCDVIENSASSVTLKIPVGSKIKSVPPSGLVSAAVLRNNENKTTIELKLSKNCNVSSKGIPNGVEIIFASQAATQVKPAAASQKLTIVIDPGHGGKDPGAIGTKGTKEAAMNLDVATRLKTLLEAQGHTVILTRTTDTYVSLDGRTKFANQKKADLFISIHFNANNSSTINGFETYFLGMHRLEYAKNVALAENAALKYDIEHKAYNPDAVLNDIIGSLLTNTFQKQSETLAGFIQEKSSAATSFSNRGINQAGFYVLKGCSMPSVLVECGFLTNPTEEAKIRQPDYRQKIAQGIAGGVSEYVKGL
;
A
#
# COMPACT_ATOMS: atom_id res chain seq x y z
N MET A 1 11.68 46.75 -15.70
CA MET A 1 11.71 47.01 -14.25
C MET A 1 10.99 45.86 -13.54
N ILE A 2 11.76 45.05 -12.80
CA ILE A 2 11.37 44.09 -11.74
C ILE A 2 10.46 42.90 -12.16
N LYS A 3 11.10 41.81 -12.61
CA LYS A 3 10.59 40.44 -12.43
C LYS A 3 10.73 40.06 -10.95
N ARG A 4 9.62 39.80 -10.25
CA ARG A 4 9.64 39.09 -8.96
C ARG A 4 9.84 37.60 -9.22
N MET A 5 11.05 37.10 -9.01
CA MET A 5 11.30 35.68 -8.79
C MET A 5 10.79 35.32 -7.39
N LEU A 6 9.83 34.40 -7.30
CA LEU A 6 9.58 33.64 -6.08
C LEU A 6 10.53 32.44 -6.07
N PRO A 7 11.24 32.14 -4.96
CA PRO A 7 12.07 30.95 -4.90
C PRO A 7 11.17 29.73 -4.65
N PHE A 8 11.13 28.81 -5.62
CA PHE A 8 10.68 27.44 -5.37
C PHE A 8 11.78 26.74 -4.55
N PHE A 9 11.54 26.53 -3.26
CA PHE A 9 12.36 25.63 -2.47
C PHE A 9 12.10 24.20 -2.93
N PHE A 10 13.00 23.67 -3.75
CA PHE A 10 13.18 22.23 -3.92
C PHE A 10 13.72 21.67 -2.60
N SER A 11 12.95 20.84 -1.88
CA SER A 11 13.53 19.93 -0.89
C SER A 11 14.08 18.70 -1.61
N LEU A 12 15.14 18.91 -2.38
CA LEU A 12 16.08 17.84 -2.70
C LEU A 12 16.76 17.49 -1.37
N ALA A 13 16.73 16.23 -0.94
CA ALA A 13 17.52 15.79 0.21
C ALA A 13 19.01 15.84 -0.19
N PHE A 14 19.61 17.03 -0.10
CA PHE A 14 21.03 17.21 -0.30
C PHE A 14 21.77 16.58 0.88
N VAL A 15 22.52 15.51 0.61
CA VAL A 15 23.49 14.97 1.55
C VAL A 15 24.73 15.84 1.45
N LEU A 16 24.84 16.83 2.33
CA LEU A 16 26.03 17.66 2.47
C LEU A 16 26.81 17.18 3.69
N ASN A 17 28.14 17.14 3.60
CA ASN A 17 28.99 16.96 4.78
C ASN A 17 28.68 18.10 5.77
N ALA A 18 28.27 17.72 6.97
CA ALA A 18 27.75 18.64 7.99
C ALA A 18 28.82 19.00 9.03
N GLY A 19 29.67 18.03 9.40
CA GLY A 19 30.68 18.20 10.45
C GLY A 19 31.27 16.87 10.91
N THR A 20 31.79 16.86 12.14
CA THR A 20 32.21 15.64 12.84
C THR A 20 31.64 15.60 14.25
N ILE A 21 31.34 14.39 14.73
CA ILE A 21 30.96 14.15 16.11
C ILE A 21 31.94 13.17 16.76
N THR A 22 32.02 13.17 18.08
CA THR A 22 32.71 12.12 18.83
C THR A 22 31.68 11.18 19.46
N PHE A 23 31.74 9.90 19.10
CA PHE A 23 30.92 8.84 19.69
C PHE A 23 31.83 7.72 20.17
N ALA A 24 31.67 7.30 21.44
CA ALA A 24 32.51 6.28 22.09
C ALA A 24 34.03 6.53 21.90
N GLY A 25 34.46 7.80 21.96
CA GLY A 25 35.87 8.20 21.77
C GLY A 25 36.38 8.14 20.33
N LYS A 26 35.51 7.91 19.33
CA LYS A 26 35.85 7.88 17.91
C LYS A 26 35.23 9.08 17.20
N GLN A 27 36.00 9.76 16.35
CA GLN A 27 35.47 10.79 15.47
C GLN A 27 34.76 10.17 14.27
N MET A 28 33.52 10.60 14.03
CA MET A 28 32.67 10.19 12.92
C MET A 28 32.27 11.41 12.10
N THR A 29 32.25 11.26 10.78
CA THR A 29 31.76 12.29 9.86
C THR A 29 30.24 12.31 9.87
N THR A 30 29.66 13.50 9.93
CA THR A 30 28.20 13.70 9.86
C THR A 30 27.79 14.29 8.52
N VAL A 31 26.55 14.02 8.14
CA VAL A 31 25.90 14.53 6.95
C VAL A 31 24.53 15.08 7.29
N VAL A 32 24.05 16.09 6.57
CA VAL A 32 22.67 16.55 6.69
C VAL A 32 21.80 15.66 5.80
N PHE A 33 20.86 14.94 6.38
CA PHE A 33 19.86 14.17 5.65
C PHE A 33 18.45 14.63 6.03
N SER A 34 17.65 15.06 5.06
CA SER A 34 16.29 15.59 5.28
C SER A 34 16.24 16.66 6.38
N GLY A 35 17.19 17.61 6.34
CA GLY A 35 17.29 18.72 7.29
C GLY A 35 17.89 18.36 8.65
N ARG A 36 18.42 17.15 8.84
CA ARG A 36 18.92 16.66 10.14
C ARG A 36 20.34 16.14 10.05
N GLU A 37 21.16 16.52 11.02
CA GLU A 37 22.51 15.97 11.15
C GLU A 37 22.45 14.48 11.53
N SER A 38 23.11 13.65 10.72
CA SER A 38 23.04 12.19 10.79
C SER A 38 24.41 11.57 10.52
N VAL A 39 24.62 10.35 11.03
CA VAL A 39 25.76 9.49 10.67
C VAL A 39 25.23 8.39 9.77
N THR A 40 25.95 8.07 8.69
CA THR A 40 25.58 6.92 7.86
C THR A 40 25.89 5.62 8.59
N LEU A 41 25.12 4.57 8.31
CA LEU A 41 25.38 3.24 8.87
C LEU A 41 26.81 2.75 8.58
N ALA A 42 27.31 3.03 7.38
CA ALA A 42 28.67 2.68 6.97
C ALA A 42 29.73 3.42 7.81
N GLU A 43 29.56 4.72 8.03
CA GLU A 43 30.48 5.51 8.86
C GLU A 43 30.45 5.03 10.31
N PHE A 44 29.25 4.81 10.88
CA PHE A 44 29.10 4.30 12.24
C PHE A 44 29.83 2.96 12.40
N THR A 45 29.52 1.98 11.56
CA THR A 45 30.07 0.61 11.66
C THR A 45 31.58 0.57 11.41
N SER A 46 32.09 1.38 10.47
CA SER A 46 33.52 1.52 10.22
C SER A 46 34.27 2.07 11.43
N LYS A 47 33.75 3.12 12.07
CA LYS A 47 34.43 3.80 13.18
C LYS A 47 34.32 3.04 14.51
N THR A 48 33.21 2.34 14.75
CA THR A 48 33.01 1.53 15.97
C THR A 48 33.59 0.11 15.87
N GLY A 49 33.89 -0.38 14.66
CA GLY A 49 34.23 -1.78 14.43
C GLY A 49 33.03 -2.72 14.57
N SER A 50 31.80 -2.19 14.55
CA SER A 50 30.57 -2.99 14.60
C SER A 50 30.43 -3.85 13.35
N ARG A 51 29.95 -5.08 13.54
CA ARG A 51 29.48 -5.89 12.41
C ARG A 51 28.07 -5.46 12.05
N TYR A 52 27.74 -5.50 10.77
CA TYR A 52 26.36 -5.30 10.35
C TYR A 52 26.00 -6.20 9.17
N SER A 53 24.70 -6.45 9.03
CA SER A 53 24.11 -7.07 7.85
C SER A 53 22.96 -6.22 7.33
N TRP A 54 22.82 -6.17 6.01
CA TRP A 54 21.74 -5.46 5.33
C TRP A 54 20.79 -6.46 4.68
N VAL A 55 19.49 -6.24 4.83
CA VAL A 55 18.42 -7.04 4.23
C VAL A 55 17.62 -6.12 3.29
N PRO A 56 17.99 -6.04 2.00
CA PRO A 56 17.42 -5.07 1.05
C PRO A 56 15.90 -5.11 0.95
N ASP A 57 15.31 -6.30 0.83
CA ASP A 57 13.87 -6.49 0.64
C ASP A 57 13.03 -6.03 1.85
N LYS A 58 13.67 -6.00 3.02
CA LYS A 58 13.04 -5.58 4.29
C LYS A 58 13.47 -4.17 4.71
N LYS A 59 14.32 -3.52 3.91
CA LYS A 59 14.98 -2.24 4.23
C LYS A 59 15.51 -2.20 5.66
N LYS A 60 16.14 -3.30 6.07
CA LYS A 60 16.48 -3.58 7.47
C LYS A 60 17.99 -3.74 7.60
N ALA A 61 18.58 -3.04 8.56
CA ALA A 61 19.94 -3.25 9.02
C ALA A 61 19.94 -3.97 10.38
N VAL A 62 20.80 -4.96 10.55
CA VAL A 62 21.12 -5.56 11.85
C VAL A 62 22.55 -5.18 12.20
N ILE A 63 22.77 -4.56 13.36
CA ILE A 63 24.05 -4.02 13.80
C ILE A 63 24.41 -4.70 15.11
N ASP A 64 25.56 -5.36 15.16
CA ASP A 64 26.10 -5.91 16.40
C ASP A 64 27.12 -4.94 16.99
N TYR A 65 26.82 -4.41 18.18
CA TYR A 65 27.64 -3.44 18.88
C TYR A 65 27.62 -3.68 20.39
N ASN A 66 28.78 -3.67 21.05
CA ASN A 66 28.94 -3.89 22.50
C ASN A 66 28.15 -5.09 23.04
N SER A 67 28.24 -6.25 22.36
CA SER A 67 27.54 -7.50 22.71
C SER A 67 26.01 -7.49 22.57
N HIS A 68 25.45 -6.48 21.90
CA HIS A 68 24.02 -6.35 21.63
C HIS A 68 23.75 -6.26 20.12
N SER A 69 22.58 -6.76 19.69
CA SER A 69 22.14 -6.74 18.30
C SER A 69 20.99 -5.76 18.10
N TYR A 70 21.18 -4.77 17.25
CA TYR A 70 20.24 -3.68 16.98
C TYR A 70 19.65 -3.83 15.58
N VAL A 71 18.33 -3.82 15.47
CA VAL A 71 17.61 -3.90 14.20
C VAL A 71 17.00 -2.55 13.87
N LEU A 72 17.53 -1.89 12.86
CA LEU A 72 17.05 -0.63 12.33
C LEU A 72 16.29 -0.91 11.03
N THR A 73 15.09 -0.34 10.87
CA THR A 73 14.32 -0.45 9.63
C THR A 73 14.16 0.95 9.05
N ALA A 74 14.40 1.11 7.75
CA ALA A 74 14.28 2.38 7.05
C ALA A 74 12.93 3.04 7.33
N ASP A 75 12.96 4.36 7.56
CA ASP A 75 11.81 5.22 7.84
C ASP A 75 10.99 4.81 9.09
N ASN A 76 11.51 3.89 9.90
CA ASN A 76 10.90 3.43 11.14
C ASN A 76 11.53 4.14 12.35
N ARG A 77 10.71 4.39 13.37
CA ARG A 77 11.13 4.97 14.65
C ARG A 77 11.50 3.92 15.68
N THR A 78 11.19 2.64 15.45
CA THR A 78 11.47 1.58 16.41
C THR A 78 12.73 0.81 16.04
N VAL A 79 13.66 0.68 16.99
CA VAL A 79 14.87 -0.13 16.87
C VAL A 79 14.75 -1.32 17.80
N VAL A 80 14.75 -2.55 17.27
CA VAL A 80 14.70 -3.77 18.11
C VAL A 80 16.09 -4.07 18.65
N VAL A 81 16.22 -4.39 19.94
CA VAL A 81 17.51 -4.73 20.57
C VAL A 81 17.44 -6.15 21.12
N ASP A 82 18.38 -7.02 20.77
CA ASP A 82 18.50 -8.42 21.21
C ASP A 82 17.22 -9.25 21.06
N ASN A 83 16.43 -8.96 20.02
CA ASN A 83 15.11 -9.55 19.79
C ASN A 83 14.08 -9.29 20.93
N ASN A 84 14.32 -8.30 21.78
CA ASN A 84 13.43 -7.85 22.86
C ASN A 84 12.70 -6.54 22.51
N ALA A 85 12.10 -5.86 23.51
CA ALA A 85 11.37 -4.60 23.32
C ALA A 85 12.24 -3.52 22.65
N GLY A 86 11.65 -2.84 21.66
CA GLY A 86 12.38 -1.88 20.82
C GLY A 86 12.50 -0.48 21.45
N ILE A 87 13.62 0.20 21.16
CA ILE A 87 13.82 1.60 21.47
C ILE A 87 12.98 2.44 20.50
N HIS A 88 12.06 3.24 21.02
CA HIS A 88 11.36 4.23 20.21
C HIS A 88 12.16 5.53 20.12
N LEU A 89 12.51 5.88 18.89
CA LEU A 89 13.22 7.08 18.54
C LEU A 89 12.24 8.26 18.44
N PRO A 90 12.63 9.47 18.87
CA PRO A 90 11.84 10.68 18.63
C PRO A 90 11.61 10.91 17.12
N GLU A 91 12.52 10.40 16.29
CA GLU A 91 12.47 10.55 14.84
C GLU A 91 12.99 9.29 14.13
N PRO A 92 12.56 9.01 12.88
CA PRO A 92 12.93 7.79 12.19
C PRO A 92 14.37 7.84 11.69
N VAL A 93 14.94 6.65 11.49
CA VAL A 93 16.18 6.47 10.73
C VAL A 93 15.88 6.72 9.25
N GLY A 94 16.69 7.55 8.61
CA GLY A 94 16.50 7.95 7.21
C GLY A 94 17.04 6.93 6.23
N TRP A 95 16.52 6.92 5.01
CA TRP A 95 17.02 6.09 3.91
C TRP A 95 16.88 6.81 2.57
N ASP A 96 17.94 6.81 1.75
CA ASP A 96 17.97 7.48 0.44
C ASP A 96 17.88 6.51 -0.76
N GLY A 97 17.72 5.21 -0.49
CA GLY A 97 17.83 4.16 -1.51
C GLY A 97 19.08 3.29 -1.36
N THR A 98 20.15 3.84 -0.78
CA THR A 98 21.49 3.23 -0.72
C THR A 98 22.05 3.18 0.69
N ASN A 99 21.90 4.27 1.45
CA ASN A 99 22.46 4.48 2.77
C ASN A 99 21.35 4.62 3.81
N LEU A 100 21.60 4.10 5.01
CA LEU A 100 20.77 4.34 6.19
C LEU A 100 21.41 5.45 7.02
N TYR A 101 20.61 6.42 7.44
CA TYR A 101 21.04 7.62 8.16
C TYR A 101 20.50 7.57 9.60
N ILE A 102 21.39 7.52 10.57
CA ILE A 102 21.06 7.52 11.99
C ILE A 102 21.19 8.97 12.50
N PRO A 103 20.11 9.63 12.96
CA PRO A 103 20.21 10.98 13.48
C PRO A 103 21.19 11.06 14.66
N VAL A 104 22.05 12.08 14.68
CA VAL A 104 23.03 12.28 15.77
C VAL A 104 22.33 12.37 17.13
N SER A 105 21.15 13.00 17.16
CA SER A 105 20.33 13.18 18.37
C SER A 105 19.92 11.89 19.06
N VAL A 106 19.95 10.75 18.36
CA VAL A 106 19.55 9.44 18.91
C VAL A 106 20.71 8.47 19.11
N LEU A 107 21.91 8.80 18.62
CA LEU A 107 23.06 7.89 18.56
C LEU A 107 23.46 7.39 19.97
N SER A 108 23.61 8.30 20.93
CA SER A 108 23.95 7.97 22.32
C SER A 108 22.83 7.18 23.02
N ARG A 109 21.57 7.46 22.70
CA ARG A 109 20.43 6.73 23.27
C ARG A 109 20.36 5.30 22.76
N LEU A 110 20.71 5.08 21.50
CA LEU A 110 20.72 3.76 20.89
C LEU A 110 21.88 2.91 21.39
N PHE A 111 23.10 3.47 21.41
CA PHE A 111 24.31 2.67 21.48
C PHE A 111 25.15 2.90 22.74
N ASN A 112 24.88 3.92 23.55
CA ASN A 112 25.70 4.25 24.74
C ASN A 112 25.04 3.86 26.07
N VAL A 113 23.85 3.24 26.04
CA VAL A 113 23.14 2.79 27.25
C VAL A 113 23.11 1.26 27.26
N SER A 114 23.49 0.65 28.38
CA SER A 114 23.37 -0.80 28.56
C SER A 114 21.88 -1.20 28.46
N PRO A 115 21.48 -2.14 27.60
CA PRO A 115 20.07 -2.51 27.37
C PRO A 115 19.28 -2.94 28.60
N SER A 116 19.96 -3.30 29.69
CA SER A 116 19.36 -3.53 31.01
C SER A 116 18.74 -2.29 31.65
N HIS A 117 19.10 -1.08 31.19
CA HIS A 117 18.50 0.20 31.61
C HIS A 117 17.43 0.70 30.64
N LEU A 118 17.18 -0.01 29.54
CA LEU A 118 16.04 0.24 28.68
C LEU A 118 14.82 -0.39 29.35
N ASN A 119 14.16 0.37 30.23
CA ASN A 119 12.90 -0.08 30.78
C ASN A 119 11.91 -0.31 29.61
N PRO A 120 11.27 -1.49 29.49
CA PRO A 120 10.04 -1.58 28.73
C PRO A 120 9.12 -0.51 29.29
N PRO A 121 8.39 0.25 28.46
CA PRO A 121 7.66 1.41 28.92
C PRO A 121 6.69 0.97 30.03
N GLN A 122 7.00 1.32 31.28
CA GLN A 122 6.36 0.76 32.49
C GLN A 122 4.87 1.13 32.60
N ASP A 123 4.39 2.00 31.73
CA ASP A 123 3.00 2.47 31.70
C ASP A 123 2.20 1.99 30.48
N VAL A 124 2.80 1.15 29.63
CA VAL A 124 2.09 0.67 28.43
C VAL A 124 1.17 -0.48 28.79
N LYS A 125 -0.12 -0.28 28.57
CA LYS A 125 -1.20 -1.24 28.84
C LYS A 125 -1.97 -1.47 27.56
N ILE A 126 -2.45 -2.69 27.36
CA ILE A 126 -3.41 -2.94 26.28
C ILE A 126 -4.71 -2.22 26.62
N GLU A 127 -5.09 -1.26 25.79
CA GLU A 127 -6.31 -0.48 25.95
C GLU A 127 -7.50 -1.20 25.31
N LYS A 128 -7.31 -1.73 24.09
CA LYS A 128 -8.38 -2.34 23.30
C LYS A 128 -7.86 -3.44 22.39
N ILE A 129 -8.67 -4.47 22.17
CA ILE A 129 -8.43 -5.50 21.15
C ILE A 129 -9.63 -5.47 20.21
N TYR A 130 -9.36 -5.24 18.94
CA TYR A 130 -10.35 -5.17 17.88
C TYR A 130 -10.17 -6.34 16.92
N LEU A 131 -11.29 -6.94 16.53
CA LEU A 131 -11.37 -7.78 15.33
C LEU A 131 -11.91 -6.89 14.21
N SER A 132 -11.17 -6.79 13.10
CA SER A 132 -11.50 -5.85 12.03
C SER A 132 -12.60 -6.40 11.11
N GLY A 133 -13.78 -5.76 11.12
CA GLY A 133 -14.86 -6.05 10.17
C GLY A 133 -15.74 -7.27 10.50
N ALA A 134 -16.74 -7.51 9.63
CA ALA A 134 -17.75 -8.57 9.81
C ALA A 134 -17.24 -10.01 9.58
N ASP A 135 -16.05 -10.17 8.97
CA ASP A 135 -15.35 -11.45 8.79
C ASP A 135 -13.82 -11.23 8.88
N PRO A 136 -13.26 -11.07 10.09
CA PRO A 136 -11.89 -10.61 10.31
C PRO A 136 -10.84 -11.67 9.94
N THR A 137 -9.95 -11.28 9.03
CA THR A 137 -8.66 -11.92 8.78
C THR A 137 -7.53 -11.24 9.57
N SER A 138 -7.84 -10.28 10.46
CA SER A 138 -6.85 -9.68 11.35
C SER A 138 -7.39 -9.34 12.74
N ILE A 139 -6.50 -9.31 13.73
CA ILE A 139 -6.73 -8.76 15.07
C ILE A 139 -5.84 -7.54 15.25
N GLN A 140 -6.41 -6.43 15.70
CA GLN A 140 -5.65 -5.25 16.10
C GLN A 140 -5.63 -5.14 17.62
N ILE A 141 -4.42 -5.03 18.17
CA ILE A 141 -4.17 -4.86 19.59
C ILE A 141 -3.66 -3.45 19.79
N VAL A 142 -4.46 -2.61 20.42
CA VAL A 142 -4.18 -1.20 20.69
C VAL A 142 -3.80 -1.05 22.15
N ALA A 143 -2.71 -0.33 22.39
CA ALA A 143 -2.14 -0.08 23.70
C ALA A 143 -1.88 1.42 23.90
N SER A 144 -1.65 1.83 25.15
CA SER A 144 -1.33 3.23 25.50
C SER A 144 0.04 3.70 24.99
N GLY A 145 0.79 2.81 24.35
CA GLY A 145 2.04 3.06 23.66
C GLY A 145 2.42 1.86 22.79
N PRO A 146 3.56 1.90 22.10
CA PRO A 146 3.96 0.81 21.20
C PRO A 146 4.21 -0.49 21.97
N ILE A 147 3.71 -1.59 21.42
CA ILE A 147 3.88 -2.95 21.95
C ILE A 147 4.42 -3.86 20.85
N SER A 148 5.04 -4.99 21.23
CA SER A 148 5.36 -6.10 20.33
C SER A 148 4.45 -7.28 20.63
N CYS A 149 4.35 -8.21 19.67
CA CYS A 149 3.60 -9.44 19.84
C CYS A 149 4.41 -10.59 19.27
N ASP A 150 4.64 -11.62 20.09
CA ASP A 150 5.29 -12.86 19.67
C ASP A 150 4.22 -13.92 19.41
N VAL A 151 4.35 -14.64 18.29
CA VAL A 151 3.59 -15.88 18.08
C VAL A 151 4.39 -17.00 18.75
N ILE A 152 3.93 -17.47 19.90
CA ILE A 152 4.66 -18.47 20.71
C ILE A 152 4.21 -19.91 20.41
N GLU A 153 2.98 -20.08 19.93
CA GLU A 153 2.49 -21.36 19.40
C GLU A 153 1.64 -21.10 18.16
N ASN A 154 1.80 -21.93 17.14
CA ASN A 154 1.01 -21.87 15.92
C ASN A 154 0.68 -23.30 15.47
N SER A 155 -0.61 -23.64 15.47
CA SER A 155 -1.13 -24.92 15.02
C SER A 155 -2.21 -24.72 13.95
N ALA A 156 -2.67 -25.82 13.36
CA ALA A 156 -3.76 -25.81 12.38
C ALA A 156 -5.05 -25.14 12.91
N SER A 157 -5.33 -25.26 14.20
CA SER A 157 -6.59 -24.84 14.82
C SER A 157 -6.44 -23.81 15.94
N SER A 158 -5.22 -23.42 16.28
CA SER A 158 -4.97 -22.43 17.34
C SER A 158 -3.68 -21.64 17.16
N VAL A 159 -3.69 -20.40 17.66
CA VAL A 159 -2.53 -19.50 17.68
C VAL A 159 -2.42 -18.89 19.06
N THR A 160 -1.26 -19.00 19.69
CA THR A 160 -0.98 -18.40 20.98
C THR A 160 -0.06 -17.20 20.79
N LEU A 161 -0.58 -16.02 21.12
CA LEU A 161 0.12 -14.75 21.08
C LEU A 161 0.60 -14.36 22.48
N LYS A 162 1.85 -13.91 22.57
CA LYS A 162 2.43 -13.37 23.79
C LYS A 162 2.70 -11.88 23.61
N ILE A 163 2.16 -11.11 24.53
CA ILE A 163 2.32 -9.66 24.58
C ILE A 163 3.01 -9.32 25.91
N PRO A 164 4.20 -8.71 25.90
CA PRO A 164 4.99 -8.42 27.09
C PRO A 164 4.49 -7.17 27.84
N VAL A 165 3.16 -6.93 27.83
CA VAL A 165 2.48 -5.91 28.64
C VAL A 165 1.15 -6.47 29.17
N GLY A 166 0.68 -5.95 30.30
CA GLY A 166 -0.59 -6.37 30.91
C GLY A 166 -1.84 -5.76 30.24
N SER A 167 -2.99 -6.39 30.47
CA SER A 167 -4.31 -5.94 30.00
C SER A 167 -5.38 -6.06 31.07
N LYS A 168 -6.35 -5.13 31.06
CA LYS A 168 -7.60 -5.23 31.85
C LYS A 168 -8.76 -5.86 31.07
N ILE A 169 -8.53 -6.26 29.81
CA ILE A 169 -9.57 -6.82 28.94
C ILE A 169 -9.92 -8.24 29.40
N LYS A 170 -11.22 -8.49 29.62
CA LYS A 170 -11.72 -9.77 30.16
C LYS A 170 -12.04 -10.82 29.09
N SER A 171 -12.31 -10.39 27.86
CA SER A 171 -12.63 -11.28 26.74
C SER A 171 -12.39 -10.58 25.40
N VAL A 172 -12.19 -11.36 24.36
CA VAL A 172 -12.20 -10.93 22.96
C VAL A 172 -13.38 -11.65 22.31
N PRO A 173 -14.38 -10.94 21.76
CA PRO A 173 -15.52 -11.60 21.14
C PRO A 173 -15.07 -12.43 19.93
N PRO A 174 -15.63 -13.62 19.67
CA PRO A 174 -15.30 -14.37 18.45
C PRO A 174 -15.80 -13.61 17.21
N SER A 175 -15.08 -13.73 16.09
CA SER A 175 -15.51 -13.17 14.81
C SER A 175 -14.70 -13.79 13.66
N GLY A 176 -15.38 -14.10 12.55
CA GLY A 176 -14.80 -14.64 11.32
C GLY A 176 -13.94 -15.89 11.51
N LEU A 177 -12.64 -15.75 11.22
CA LEU A 177 -11.64 -16.81 11.33
C LEU A 177 -11.36 -17.26 12.77
N VAL A 178 -11.62 -16.39 13.75
CA VAL A 178 -11.36 -16.62 15.17
C VAL A 178 -12.65 -17.11 15.83
N SER A 179 -12.74 -18.42 16.02
CA SER A 179 -13.93 -19.10 16.57
C SER A 179 -14.05 -18.94 18.09
N ALA A 180 -12.92 -18.72 18.78
CA ALA A 180 -12.89 -18.37 20.19
C ALA A 180 -11.56 -17.70 20.54
N ALA A 181 -11.53 -16.95 21.64
CA ALA A 181 -10.31 -16.40 22.20
C ALA A 181 -10.27 -16.62 23.71
N VAL A 182 -9.17 -17.17 24.21
CA VAL A 182 -8.89 -17.36 25.64
C VAL A 182 -7.77 -16.41 26.02
N LEU A 183 -8.07 -15.49 26.94
CA LEU A 183 -7.10 -14.53 27.46
C LEU A 183 -6.60 -14.97 28.83
N ARG A 184 -5.29 -14.93 29.03
CA ARG A 184 -4.64 -15.11 30.33
C ARG A 184 -3.83 -13.86 30.62
N ASN A 185 -4.24 -13.10 31.64
CA ASN A 185 -3.62 -11.83 32.02
C ASN A 185 -2.79 -11.98 33.31
N ASN A 186 -1.64 -11.34 33.33
CA ASN A 186 -0.83 -11.03 34.50
C ASN A 186 -0.47 -9.51 34.44
N GLU A 187 -0.05 -8.91 35.55
CA GLU A 187 0.28 -7.48 35.67
C GLU A 187 1.23 -6.98 34.56
N ASN A 188 2.15 -7.85 34.10
CA ASN A 188 3.19 -7.50 33.13
C ASN A 188 3.10 -8.29 31.81
N LYS A 189 2.07 -9.11 31.61
CA LYS A 189 1.98 -9.99 30.43
C LYS A 189 0.54 -10.39 30.12
N THR A 190 0.19 -10.34 28.84
CA THR A 190 -1.05 -10.90 28.33
C THR A 190 -0.74 -11.99 27.31
N THR A 191 -1.30 -13.18 27.53
CA THR A 191 -1.31 -14.27 26.55
C THR A 191 -2.71 -14.36 25.95
N ILE A 192 -2.80 -14.38 24.62
CA ILE A 192 -4.05 -14.54 23.88
C ILE A 192 -3.96 -15.83 23.08
N GLU A 193 -4.75 -16.83 23.45
CA GLU A 193 -4.91 -18.06 22.68
C GLU A 193 -6.15 -17.92 21.81
N LEU A 194 -5.98 -17.97 20.49
CA LEU A 194 -7.03 -17.82 19.51
C LEU A 194 -7.32 -19.19 18.92
N LYS A 195 -8.57 -19.65 18.98
CA LYS A 195 -9.02 -20.82 18.23
C LYS A 195 -9.45 -20.38 16.83
N LEU A 196 -8.99 -21.11 15.83
CA LEU A 196 -9.23 -20.81 14.42
C LEU A 196 -10.26 -21.77 13.83
N SER A 197 -11.08 -21.28 12.90
CA SER A 197 -12.06 -22.09 12.16
C SER A 197 -11.47 -22.80 10.94
N LYS A 198 -10.28 -22.41 10.47
CA LYS A 198 -9.53 -23.03 9.35
C LYS A 198 -8.02 -22.71 9.47
N ASN A 199 -7.19 -23.55 8.85
CA ASN A 199 -5.73 -23.41 8.88
C ASN A 199 -5.27 -22.09 8.24
N CYS A 200 -4.40 -21.35 8.93
CA CYS A 200 -3.91 -20.05 8.48
C CYS A 200 -2.40 -19.89 8.72
N ASN A 201 -1.74 -19.19 7.82
CA ASN A 201 -0.51 -18.47 8.07
C ASN A 201 -0.80 -17.28 8.97
N VAL A 202 0.05 -17.08 9.96
CA VAL A 202 -0.03 -15.95 10.87
C VAL A 202 1.16 -15.06 10.63
N SER A 203 0.93 -13.77 10.44
CA SER A 203 1.97 -12.75 10.44
C SER A 203 1.57 -11.60 11.35
N SER A 204 2.55 -10.79 11.77
CA SER A 204 2.31 -9.60 12.58
C SER A 204 2.90 -8.37 11.90
N LYS A 205 2.24 -7.24 12.07
CA LYS A 205 2.63 -5.94 11.57
C LYS A 205 2.47 -4.92 12.69
N GLY A 206 3.49 -4.10 12.92
CA GLY A 206 3.37 -2.96 13.84
C GLY A 206 2.38 -1.92 13.31
N ILE A 207 1.53 -1.40 14.19
CA ILE A 207 0.63 -0.27 13.91
C ILE A 207 0.88 0.84 14.94
N PRO A 208 0.45 2.10 14.69
CA PRO A 208 0.56 3.15 15.69
C PRO A 208 -0.05 2.70 17.03
N ASN A 209 0.74 2.75 18.09
CA ASN A 209 0.35 2.35 19.45
C ASN A 209 -0.23 0.93 19.54
N GLY A 210 0.26 -0.02 18.73
CA GLY A 210 -0.29 -1.37 18.72
C GLY A 210 0.38 -2.36 17.78
N VAL A 211 -0.21 -3.54 17.67
CA VAL A 211 0.16 -4.57 16.69
C VAL A 211 -1.09 -5.09 15.99
N GLU A 212 -0.99 -5.27 14.68
CA GLU A 212 -1.97 -6.01 13.89
C GLU A 212 -1.44 -7.42 13.60
N ILE A 213 -2.24 -8.43 13.92
CA ILE A 213 -1.98 -9.84 13.62
C ILE A 213 -2.86 -10.21 12.43
N ILE A 214 -2.24 -10.69 11.36
CA ILE A 214 -2.88 -11.02 10.09
C ILE A 214 -2.92 -12.54 9.95
N PHE A 215 -4.10 -13.08 9.70
CA PHE A 215 -4.38 -14.48 9.41
C PHE A 215 -4.64 -14.62 7.91
N ALA A 216 -3.69 -15.18 7.17
CA ALA A 216 -3.85 -15.53 5.77
C ALA A 216 -4.14 -17.03 5.69
N SER A 217 -5.27 -17.45 5.13
CA SER A 217 -5.56 -18.89 4.96
C SER A 217 -4.40 -19.60 4.24
N GLN A 218 -3.90 -20.69 4.82
CA GLN A 218 -3.08 -21.61 4.05
C GLN A 218 -4.04 -22.33 3.12
N ALA A 219 -4.03 -21.98 1.84
CA ALA A 219 -4.72 -22.78 0.84
C ALA A 219 -4.06 -24.17 0.81
N ALA A 220 -4.65 -25.13 1.51
CA ALA A 220 -4.43 -26.52 1.18
C ALA A 220 -5.01 -26.69 -0.24
N THR A 221 -4.14 -27.05 -1.19
CA THR A 221 -4.52 -27.57 -2.49
C THR A 221 -5.41 -28.79 -2.28
N GLN A 222 -6.71 -28.57 -2.18
CA GLN A 222 -7.73 -29.56 -2.44
C GLN A 222 -8.72 -28.97 -3.42
N VAL A 223 -8.73 -29.58 -4.60
CA VAL A 223 -9.73 -29.37 -5.64
C VAL A 223 -11.09 -29.76 -5.04
N LYS A 224 -11.83 -28.78 -4.54
CA LYS A 224 -13.26 -28.93 -4.31
C LYS A 224 -13.95 -28.70 -5.66
N PRO A 225 -14.92 -29.54 -6.08
CA PRO A 225 -15.61 -29.34 -7.35
C PRO A 225 -16.21 -27.94 -7.38
N ALA A 226 -16.04 -27.24 -8.51
CA ALA A 226 -16.50 -25.89 -8.71
C ALA A 226 -17.99 -25.77 -8.30
N ALA A 227 -18.25 -25.10 -7.17
CA ALA A 227 -19.52 -24.43 -7.02
C ALA A 227 -19.61 -23.43 -8.17
N ALA A 228 -20.72 -23.44 -8.90
CA ALA A 228 -20.91 -22.58 -10.06
C ALA A 228 -20.53 -21.14 -9.69
N SER A 229 -19.44 -20.63 -10.28
CA SER A 229 -18.98 -19.27 -10.03
C SER A 229 -20.13 -18.32 -10.31
N GLN A 230 -20.46 -17.46 -9.36
CA GLN A 230 -21.51 -16.48 -9.54
C GLN A 230 -21.25 -15.69 -10.83
N LYS A 231 -22.20 -15.76 -11.76
CA LYS A 231 -22.11 -15.02 -13.02
C LYS A 231 -22.34 -13.55 -12.73
N LEU A 232 -21.31 -12.73 -12.93
CA LEU A 232 -21.36 -11.28 -12.79
C LEU A 232 -21.51 -10.58 -14.13
N THR A 233 -22.10 -9.39 -14.09
CA THR A 233 -22.03 -8.37 -15.14
C THR A 233 -20.91 -7.40 -14.82
N ILE A 234 -19.83 -7.42 -15.61
CA ILE A 234 -18.63 -6.61 -15.38
C ILE A 234 -18.56 -5.55 -16.47
N VAL A 235 -18.47 -4.28 -16.07
CA VAL A 235 -18.20 -3.18 -17.01
C VAL A 235 -16.73 -2.82 -16.97
N ILE A 236 -16.07 -2.88 -18.12
CA ILE A 236 -14.68 -2.46 -18.29
C ILE A 236 -14.70 -1.13 -19.02
N ASP A 237 -13.99 -0.15 -18.46
CA ASP A 237 -13.84 1.16 -19.05
C ASP A 237 -12.42 1.34 -19.60
N PRO A 238 -12.21 1.31 -20.92
CA PRO A 238 -10.94 1.73 -21.49
C PRO A 238 -10.86 3.27 -21.41
N GLY A 239 -9.97 3.80 -20.57
CA GLY A 239 -9.76 5.24 -20.36
C GLY A 239 -9.53 6.01 -21.67
N HIS A 240 -9.90 7.29 -21.70
CA HIS A 240 -9.74 8.20 -22.84
C HIS A 240 -10.48 7.74 -24.13
N GLY A 241 -10.03 8.16 -25.31
CA GLY A 241 -10.56 7.80 -26.63
C GLY A 241 -10.84 9.00 -27.54
N GLY A 242 -10.65 8.84 -28.84
CA GLY A 242 -10.98 9.84 -29.86
C GLY A 242 -10.23 11.16 -29.67
N LYS A 243 -10.95 12.22 -29.32
CA LYS A 243 -10.38 13.57 -29.07
C LYS A 243 -9.45 13.62 -27.85
N ASP A 244 -9.52 12.61 -26.98
CA ASP A 244 -8.63 12.48 -25.83
C ASP A 244 -7.69 11.28 -26.04
N PRO A 245 -6.40 11.51 -26.37
CA PRO A 245 -5.45 10.41 -26.52
C PRO A 245 -4.95 9.85 -25.19
N GLY A 246 -5.24 10.52 -24.06
CA GLY A 246 -4.57 10.30 -22.79
C GLY A 246 -3.09 10.68 -22.84
N ALA A 247 -2.28 10.05 -22.00
CA ALA A 247 -0.84 10.19 -22.05
C ALA A 247 -0.26 9.76 -23.41
N ILE A 248 0.81 10.44 -23.82
CA ILE A 248 1.58 10.08 -25.02
C ILE A 248 3.00 9.74 -24.57
N GLY A 249 3.37 8.47 -24.72
CA GLY A 249 4.71 7.99 -24.41
C GLY A 249 5.77 8.59 -25.33
N THR A 250 7.03 8.50 -24.91
CA THR A 250 8.17 9.09 -25.63
C THR A 250 8.33 8.58 -27.06
N LYS A 251 7.80 7.39 -27.38
CA LYS A 251 7.80 6.78 -28.73
C LYS A 251 6.47 6.95 -29.46
N GLY A 252 5.64 7.91 -29.04
CA GLY A 252 4.33 8.20 -29.63
C GLY A 252 3.23 7.21 -29.26
N THR A 253 3.45 6.38 -28.24
CA THR A 253 2.45 5.41 -27.78
C THR A 253 1.29 6.16 -27.13
N LYS A 254 0.09 6.06 -27.70
CA LYS A 254 -1.12 6.69 -27.14
C LYS A 254 -1.73 5.79 -26.08
N GLU A 255 -2.03 6.36 -24.92
CA GLU A 255 -2.67 5.66 -23.82
C GLU A 255 -4.02 5.06 -24.21
N ALA A 256 -4.89 5.85 -24.86
CA ALA A 256 -6.22 5.43 -25.28
C ALA A 256 -6.22 4.13 -26.11
N ALA A 257 -5.18 3.92 -26.93
CA ALA A 257 -5.02 2.72 -27.74
C ALA A 257 -4.59 1.51 -26.89
N MET A 258 -3.67 1.72 -25.94
CA MET A 258 -3.22 0.65 -25.05
C MET A 258 -4.32 0.23 -24.06
N ASN A 259 -5.09 1.20 -23.54
CA ASN A 259 -6.25 0.96 -22.68
C ASN A 259 -7.28 0.08 -23.40
N LEU A 260 -7.60 0.38 -24.67
CA LEU A 260 -8.55 -0.40 -25.45
C LEU A 260 -8.07 -1.84 -25.73
N ASP A 261 -6.79 -2.03 -26.05
CA ASP A 261 -6.21 -3.36 -26.29
C ASP A 261 -6.25 -4.22 -25.02
N VAL A 262 -5.82 -3.69 -23.87
CA VAL A 262 -5.88 -4.39 -22.58
C VAL A 262 -7.31 -4.71 -22.18
N ALA A 263 -8.23 -3.75 -22.29
CA ALA A 263 -9.65 -3.96 -21.98
C ALA A 263 -10.29 -5.05 -22.84
N THR A 264 -9.95 -5.10 -24.13
CA THR A 264 -10.44 -6.13 -25.07
C THR A 264 -9.92 -7.52 -24.69
N ARG A 265 -8.64 -7.64 -24.30
CA ARG A 265 -8.08 -8.91 -23.80
C ARG A 265 -8.72 -9.35 -22.50
N LEU A 266 -8.90 -8.40 -21.57
CA LEU A 266 -9.53 -8.66 -20.28
C LEU A 266 -10.98 -9.13 -20.45
N LYS A 267 -11.72 -8.53 -21.39
CA LYS A 267 -13.07 -8.99 -21.76
C LYS A 267 -13.07 -10.45 -22.15
N THR A 268 -12.24 -10.85 -23.11
CA THR A 268 -12.16 -12.25 -23.57
C THR A 268 -11.86 -13.20 -22.42
N LEU A 269 -10.94 -12.84 -21.52
CA LEU A 269 -10.57 -13.68 -20.37
C LEU A 269 -11.72 -13.84 -19.38
N LEU A 270 -12.42 -12.75 -19.04
CA LEU A 270 -13.53 -12.77 -18.09
C LEU A 270 -14.80 -13.42 -18.67
N GLU A 271 -15.05 -13.29 -19.98
CA GLU A 271 -16.13 -14.01 -20.66
C GLU A 271 -15.86 -15.53 -20.68
N ALA A 272 -14.61 -15.94 -20.87
CA ALA A 272 -14.21 -17.35 -20.76
C ALA A 272 -14.38 -17.91 -19.34
N GLN A 273 -14.43 -17.05 -18.31
CA GLN A 273 -14.78 -17.42 -16.93
C GLN A 273 -16.29 -17.45 -16.67
N GLY A 274 -17.13 -17.20 -17.68
CA GLY A 274 -18.59 -17.27 -17.60
C GLY A 274 -19.27 -15.96 -17.21
N HIS A 275 -18.52 -14.85 -17.07
CA HIS A 275 -19.07 -13.53 -16.77
C HIS A 275 -19.67 -12.86 -18.02
N THR A 276 -20.63 -11.96 -17.83
CA THR A 276 -21.08 -11.03 -18.87
C THR A 276 -20.22 -9.79 -18.81
N VAL A 277 -19.49 -9.48 -19.88
CA VAL A 277 -18.52 -8.36 -19.86
C VAL A 277 -18.87 -7.32 -20.91
N ILE A 278 -18.97 -6.05 -20.51
CA ILE A 278 -19.41 -4.95 -21.38
C ILE A 278 -18.36 -3.84 -21.33
N LEU A 279 -17.97 -3.31 -22.49
CA LEU A 279 -17.04 -2.18 -22.55
C LEU A 279 -17.82 -0.87 -22.72
N THR A 280 -17.35 0.20 -22.07
CA THR A 280 -17.89 1.56 -22.29
C THR A 280 -17.64 2.06 -23.72
N ARG A 281 -16.54 1.61 -24.35
CA ARG A 281 -16.23 1.80 -25.77
C ARG A 281 -15.50 0.58 -26.36
N THR A 282 -15.74 0.30 -27.63
CA THR A 282 -15.08 -0.78 -28.38
C THR A 282 -14.20 -0.28 -29.52
N THR A 283 -14.19 1.04 -29.75
CA THR A 283 -13.40 1.72 -30.78
C THR A 283 -12.70 2.95 -30.19
N ASP A 284 -11.94 3.67 -31.02
CA ASP A 284 -11.26 4.92 -30.62
C ASP A 284 -12.24 6.11 -30.59
N THR A 285 -13.22 6.03 -29.70
CA THR A 285 -14.26 7.04 -29.51
C THR A 285 -14.21 7.61 -28.10
N TYR A 286 -14.39 8.92 -27.98
CA TYR A 286 -14.49 9.57 -26.69
C TYR A 286 -15.80 9.23 -25.99
N VAL A 287 -15.73 8.84 -24.72
CA VAL A 287 -16.88 8.71 -23.80
C VAL A 287 -16.62 9.64 -22.63
N SER A 288 -17.62 10.47 -22.27
CA SER A 288 -17.52 11.41 -21.15
C SER A 288 -17.31 10.69 -19.83
N LEU A 289 -16.64 11.33 -18.86
CA LEU A 289 -16.34 10.68 -17.58
C LEU A 289 -17.61 10.30 -16.83
N ASP A 290 -18.60 11.19 -16.81
CA ASP A 290 -19.93 10.94 -16.23
C ASP A 290 -20.73 9.90 -17.04
N GLY A 291 -20.53 9.84 -18.36
CA GLY A 291 -21.17 8.85 -19.23
C GLY A 291 -20.73 7.42 -18.93
N ARG A 292 -19.48 7.21 -18.52
CA ARG A 292 -18.91 5.89 -18.21
C ARG A 292 -19.58 5.23 -17.01
N THR A 293 -19.74 5.97 -15.90
CA THR A 293 -20.38 5.42 -14.68
C THR A 293 -21.89 5.33 -14.84
N LYS A 294 -22.54 6.29 -15.52
CA LYS A 294 -23.95 6.18 -15.89
C LYS A 294 -24.24 4.94 -16.73
N PHE A 295 -23.39 4.66 -17.72
CA PHE A 295 -23.49 3.44 -18.51
C PHE A 295 -23.37 2.18 -17.63
N ALA A 296 -22.41 2.14 -16.71
CA ALA A 296 -22.24 1.00 -15.80
C ALA A 296 -23.47 0.77 -14.90
N ASN A 297 -24.01 1.85 -14.33
CA ASN A 297 -25.22 1.82 -13.51
C ASN A 297 -26.44 1.35 -14.33
N GLN A 298 -26.60 1.83 -15.56
CA GLN A 298 -27.68 1.42 -16.47
C GLN A 298 -27.60 -0.07 -16.83
N LYS A 299 -26.39 -0.61 -16.98
CA LYS A 299 -26.16 -2.03 -17.21
C LYS A 299 -26.31 -2.88 -15.94
N LYS A 300 -26.58 -2.26 -14.79
CA LYS A 300 -26.65 -2.92 -13.48
C LYS A 300 -25.39 -3.77 -13.24
N ALA A 301 -24.24 -3.18 -13.54
CA ALA A 301 -22.96 -3.87 -13.41
C ALA A 301 -22.71 -4.25 -11.93
N ASP A 302 -22.20 -5.46 -11.73
CA ASP A 302 -21.74 -5.94 -10.43
C ASP A 302 -20.32 -5.42 -10.13
N LEU A 303 -19.53 -5.09 -11.15
CA LEU A 303 -18.19 -4.50 -11.01
C LEU A 303 -17.93 -3.46 -12.11
N PHE A 304 -17.17 -2.42 -11.77
CA PHE A 304 -16.64 -1.44 -12.71
C PHE A 304 -15.10 -1.37 -12.63
N ILE A 305 -14.42 -1.53 -13.77
CA ILE A 305 -12.96 -1.54 -13.83
C ILE A 305 -12.50 -0.56 -14.92
N SER A 306 -11.91 0.57 -14.52
CA SER A 306 -11.27 1.50 -15.45
C SER A 306 -9.81 1.12 -15.70
N ILE A 307 -9.38 1.10 -16.96
CA ILE A 307 -8.03 0.72 -17.39
C ILE A 307 -7.31 1.96 -17.93
N HIS A 308 -6.16 2.27 -17.34
CA HIS A 308 -5.31 3.41 -17.67
C HIS A 308 -3.83 3.02 -17.73
N PHE A 309 -3.01 3.90 -18.32
CA PHE A 309 -1.57 3.89 -18.13
C PHE A 309 -1.08 5.28 -17.72
N ASN A 310 -0.34 5.30 -16.63
CA ASN A 310 0.04 6.53 -15.96
C ASN A 310 1.10 7.32 -16.76
N ALA A 311 1.26 8.58 -16.39
CA ALA A 311 2.33 9.45 -16.84
C ALA A 311 2.89 10.27 -15.68
N ASN A 312 4.21 10.43 -15.68
CA ASN A 312 4.90 11.25 -14.69
C ASN A 312 5.98 12.12 -15.34
N ASN A 313 6.18 13.32 -14.80
CA ASN A 313 7.25 14.23 -15.23
C ASN A 313 8.65 13.61 -15.07
N SER A 314 8.82 12.67 -14.14
CA SER A 314 10.02 11.87 -14.02
C SER A 314 9.88 10.56 -14.81
N SER A 315 10.76 10.36 -15.79
CA SER A 315 10.84 9.13 -16.59
C SER A 315 11.39 7.92 -15.83
N THR A 316 11.80 8.07 -14.57
CA THR A 316 12.29 6.97 -13.73
C THR A 316 11.19 6.29 -12.93
N ILE A 317 10.05 6.96 -12.74
CA ILE A 317 8.89 6.39 -12.06
C ILE A 317 8.34 5.26 -12.93
N ASN A 318 8.01 4.15 -12.27
CA ASN A 318 7.55 2.92 -12.89
C ASN A 318 6.70 2.16 -11.88
N GLY A 319 5.97 1.16 -12.36
CA GLY A 319 5.19 0.25 -11.55
C GLY A 319 3.69 0.30 -11.80
N PHE A 320 3.02 -0.67 -11.18
CA PHE A 320 1.59 -0.89 -11.27
C PHE A 320 0.89 -0.37 -10.01
N GLU A 321 -0.24 0.31 -10.13
CA GLU A 321 -1.05 0.81 -9.01
C GLU A 321 -2.54 0.67 -9.28
N THR A 322 -3.32 0.44 -8.23
CA THR A 322 -4.77 0.31 -8.33
C THR A 322 -5.45 1.26 -7.36
N TYR A 323 -6.44 1.99 -7.85
CA TYR A 323 -7.15 3.03 -7.13
C TYR A 323 -8.61 2.67 -6.92
N PHE A 324 -9.16 3.11 -5.79
CA PHE A 324 -10.60 3.16 -5.53
C PHE A 324 -11.00 4.58 -5.10
N LEU A 325 -12.30 4.87 -5.13
CA LEU A 325 -12.81 6.21 -4.80
C LEU A 325 -12.58 6.52 -3.31
N GLY A 326 -11.93 7.65 -3.01
CA GLY A 326 -11.71 8.10 -1.64
C GLY A 326 -11.08 9.49 -1.55
N MET A 327 -11.06 10.04 -0.33
CA MET A 327 -10.25 11.22 -0.05
C MET A 327 -8.77 10.84 -0.14
N HIS A 328 -8.02 11.52 -0.99
CA HIS A 328 -6.59 11.27 -1.17
C HIS A 328 -5.85 11.41 0.16
N ARG A 329 -4.96 10.46 0.48
CA ARG A 329 -4.08 10.52 1.67
C ARG A 329 -2.65 10.92 1.31
N LEU A 330 -2.28 10.78 0.04
CA LEU A 330 -0.94 10.96 -0.48
C LEU A 330 -1.02 11.96 -1.64
N GLU A 331 -0.09 12.91 -1.69
CA GLU A 331 -0.12 13.97 -2.69
C GLU A 331 0.07 13.42 -4.11
N TYR A 332 0.82 12.33 -4.28
CA TYR A 332 0.96 11.73 -5.61
C TYR A 332 -0.36 11.13 -6.12
N ALA A 333 -1.13 10.45 -5.26
CA ALA A 333 -2.41 9.86 -5.65
C ALA A 333 -3.43 10.94 -6.06
N LYS A 334 -3.37 12.10 -5.38
CA LYS A 334 -4.12 13.30 -5.77
C LYS A 334 -3.70 13.80 -7.15
N ASN A 335 -2.39 13.86 -7.43
CA ASN A 335 -1.89 14.35 -8.73
C ASN A 335 -2.30 13.42 -9.88
N VAL A 336 -2.31 12.11 -9.68
CA VAL A 336 -2.84 11.15 -10.66
C VAL A 336 -4.32 11.43 -10.91
N ALA A 337 -5.13 11.53 -9.85
CA ALA A 337 -6.55 11.86 -10.00
C ALA A 337 -6.79 13.20 -10.70
N LEU A 338 -5.98 14.23 -10.43
CA LEU A 338 -6.07 15.53 -11.11
C LEU A 338 -5.72 15.43 -12.60
N ALA A 339 -4.72 14.63 -12.96
CA ALA A 339 -4.35 14.39 -14.35
C ALA A 339 -5.48 13.69 -15.10
N GLU A 340 -6.05 12.62 -14.52
CA GLU A 340 -7.18 11.90 -15.13
C GLU A 340 -8.44 12.75 -15.22
N ASN A 341 -8.74 13.54 -14.19
CA ASN A 341 -9.89 14.45 -14.19
C ASN A 341 -9.74 15.60 -15.20
N ALA A 342 -8.53 15.88 -15.72
CA ALA A 342 -8.34 16.90 -16.75
C ALA A 342 -9.07 16.57 -18.06
N ALA A 343 -9.46 15.31 -18.27
CA ALA A 343 -10.33 14.90 -19.38
C ALA A 343 -11.71 15.58 -19.33
N LEU A 344 -12.16 16.10 -18.17
CA LEU A 344 -13.42 16.85 -18.03
C LEU A 344 -13.50 18.08 -18.94
N LYS A 345 -12.37 18.66 -19.36
CA LYS A 345 -12.35 19.76 -20.32
C LYS A 345 -13.08 19.43 -21.63
N TYR A 346 -13.21 18.15 -21.96
CA TYR A 346 -13.91 17.66 -23.14
C TYR A 346 -15.41 17.38 -22.91
N ASP A 347 -15.85 17.32 -21.65
CA ASP A 347 -17.24 17.11 -21.23
C ASP A 347 -18.01 18.41 -21.09
N ILE A 348 -17.31 19.49 -20.74
CA ILE A 348 -17.88 20.82 -20.56
C ILE A 348 -17.71 21.63 -21.85
N GLU A 349 -18.70 21.55 -22.75
CA GLU A 349 -18.78 22.49 -23.87
C GLU A 349 -18.96 23.92 -23.33
N HIS A 350 -17.88 24.70 -23.30
CA HIS A 350 -17.86 26.14 -23.00
C HIS A 350 -18.13 26.56 -21.54
N LYS A 351 -18.04 25.67 -20.55
CA LYS A 351 -18.01 26.05 -19.12
C LYS A 351 -16.60 25.96 -18.55
N ALA A 352 -16.20 26.93 -17.72
CA ALA A 352 -14.92 26.88 -17.04
C ALA A 352 -14.83 25.65 -16.13
N TYR A 353 -13.75 24.88 -16.27
CA TYR A 353 -13.43 23.81 -15.34
C TYR A 353 -13.33 24.40 -13.92
N ASN A 354 -14.15 23.90 -13.00
CA ASN A 354 -14.14 24.31 -11.60
C ASN A 354 -13.70 23.12 -10.72
N PRO A 355 -12.44 23.11 -10.26
CA PRO A 355 -11.91 22.06 -9.37
C PRO A 355 -12.72 21.89 -8.08
N ASP A 356 -13.28 22.96 -7.53
CA ASP A 356 -14.04 22.91 -6.27
C ASP A 356 -15.41 22.25 -6.48
N ALA A 357 -16.05 22.51 -7.63
CA ALA A 357 -17.31 21.84 -7.99
C ALA A 357 -17.09 20.33 -8.21
N VAL A 358 -15.99 19.97 -8.87
CA VAL A 358 -15.57 18.58 -9.05
C VAL A 358 -15.31 17.89 -7.71
N LEU A 359 -14.62 18.57 -6.79
CA LEU A 359 -14.36 18.05 -5.45
C LEU A 359 -15.65 17.84 -4.65
N ASN A 360 -16.58 18.81 -4.67
CA ASN A 360 -17.87 18.70 -3.99
C ASN A 360 -18.70 17.53 -4.52
N ASP A 361 -18.70 17.33 -5.84
CA ASP A 361 -19.34 16.20 -6.51
C ASP A 361 -18.79 14.84 -6.08
N ILE A 362 -17.46 14.76 -5.94
CA ILE A 362 -16.76 13.57 -5.43
C ILE A 362 -17.10 13.33 -3.97
N ILE A 363 -17.07 14.37 -3.13
CA ILE A 363 -17.44 14.29 -1.71
C ILE A 363 -18.89 13.80 -1.57
N GLY A 364 -19.82 14.37 -2.33
CA GLY A 364 -21.22 13.93 -2.32
C GLY A 364 -21.37 12.44 -2.66
N SER A 365 -20.63 11.97 -3.67
CA SER A 365 -20.64 10.55 -4.04
C SER A 365 -20.04 9.66 -2.96
N LEU A 366 -18.94 10.10 -2.32
CA LEU A 366 -18.31 9.38 -1.22
C LEU A 366 -19.23 9.20 -0.02
N LEU A 367 -20.01 10.23 0.33
CA LEU A 367 -20.99 10.15 1.43
C LEU A 367 -22.07 9.10 1.18
N THR A 368 -22.39 8.83 -0.08
CA THR A 368 -23.42 7.86 -0.48
C THR A 368 -22.86 6.50 -0.88
N ASN A 369 -21.54 6.34 -0.95
CA ASN A 369 -20.92 5.13 -1.48
C ASN A 369 -20.89 4.02 -0.43
N THR A 370 -21.66 2.95 -0.65
CA THR A 370 -21.72 1.76 0.22
C THR A 370 -20.78 0.63 -0.22
N PHE A 371 -20.05 0.82 -1.32
CA PHE A 371 -19.17 -0.18 -1.95
C PHE A 371 -17.68 0.09 -1.74
N GLN A 372 -17.31 1.01 -0.85
CA GLN A 372 -15.92 1.40 -0.64
C GLN A 372 -15.04 0.21 -0.20
N LYS A 373 -15.52 -0.61 0.75
CA LYS A 373 -14.79 -1.78 1.24
C LYS A 373 -14.61 -2.85 0.15
N GLN A 374 -15.65 -3.08 -0.64
CA GLN A 374 -15.63 -4.01 -1.75
C GLN A 374 -14.66 -3.53 -2.84
N SER A 375 -14.63 -2.23 -3.12
CA SER A 375 -13.71 -1.60 -4.07
C SER A 375 -12.25 -1.72 -3.61
N GLU A 376 -11.99 -1.50 -2.33
CA GLU A 376 -10.67 -1.69 -1.72
C GLU A 376 -10.22 -3.16 -1.81
N THR A 377 -11.12 -4.11 -1.54
CA THR A 377 -10.82 -5.55 -1.62
C THR A 377 -10.54 -5.99 -3.06
N LEU A 378 -11.37 -5.53 -4.01
CA LEU A 378 -11.16 -5.76 -5.44
C LEU A 378 -9.81 -5.18 -5.90
N ALA A 379 -9.48 -3.96 -5.47
CA ALA A 379 -8.21 -3.32 -5.77
C ALA A 379 -7.03 -4.13 -5.25
N GLY A 380 -7.13 -4.67 -4.03
CA GLY A 380 -6.10 -5.51 -3.41
C GLY A 380 -5.78 -6.76 -4.24
N PHE A 381 -6.82 -7.50 -4.65
CA PHE A 381 -6.64 -8.70 -5.47
C PHE A 381 -6.09 -8.39 -6.86
N ILE A 382 -6.60 -7.35 -7.53
CA ILE A 382 -6.08 -6.91 -8.83
C ILE A 382 -4.62 -6.50 -8.72
N GLN A 383 -4.25 -5.73 -7.68
CA GLN A 383 -2.87 -5.27 -7.48
C GLN A 383 -1.90 -6.42 -7.26
N GLU A 384 -2.26 -7.38 -6.40
CA GLU A 384 -1.43 -8.54 -6.09
C GLU A 384 -1.19 -9.40 -7.35
N LYS A 385 -2.27 -9.79 -8.04
CA LYS A 385 -2.18 -10.66 -9.21
C LYS A 385 -1.51 -9.98 -10.40
N SER A 386 -1.75 -8.69 -10.61
CA SER A 386 -1.13 -7.94 -11.71
C SER A 386 0.36 -7.73 -11.47
N SER A 387 0.78 -7.42 -10.25
CA SER A 387 2.21 -7.28 -9.91
C SER A 387 2.96 -8.60 -10.14
N ALA A 388 2.37 -9.73 -9.74
CA ALA A 388 2.95 -11.05 -9.96
C ALA A 388 3.06 -11.40 -11.46
N ALA A 389 2.06 -11.05 -12.27
CA ALA A 389 2.04 -11.38 -13.70
C ALA A 389 2.98 -10.51 -14.56
N THR A 390 3.25 -9.27 -14.14
CA THR A 390 3.88 -8.24 -14.99
C THR A 390 5.32 -7.92 -14.63
N SER A 391 5.79 -8.34 -13.45
CA SER A 391 7.11 -8.03 -12.88
C SER A 391 7.42 -6.53 -12.77
N PHE A 392 6.42 -5.66 -12.89
CA PHE A 392 6.52 -4.23 -12.59
C PHE A 392 6.49 -4.02 -11.07
N SER A 393 7.11 -2.93 -10.62
CA SER A 393 7.13 -2.59 -9.20
C SER A 393 5.71 -2.45 -8.67
N ASN A 394 5.41 -3.14 -7.57
CA ASN A 394 4.13 -3.03 -6.89
C ASN A 394 4.08 -1.71 -6.12
N ARG A 395 3.25 -0.76 -6.57
CA ARG A 395 3.07 0.54 -5.93
C ARG A 395 1.89 0.56 -4.94
N GLY A 396 1.22 -0.58 -4.77
CA GLY A 396 0.14 -0.79 -3.81
C GLY A 396 -1.21 -0.30 -4.30
N ILE A 397 -2.17 -0.35 -3.38
CA ILE A 397 -3.51 0.20 -3.56
C ILE A 397 -3.59 1.59 -2.94
N ASN A 398 -4.35 2.47 -3.58
CA ASN A 398 -4.51 3.86 -3.14
C ASN A 398 -5.96 4.32 -3.29
N GLN A 399 -6.27 5.45 -2.67
CA GLN A 399 -7.56 6.10 -2.82
C GLN A 399 -7.35 7.56 -3.23
N ALA A 400 -8.17 8.04 -4.17
CA ALA A 400 -8.21 9.44 -4.57
C ALA A 400 -9.54 9.80 -5.25
N GLY A 401 -9.74 11.09 -5.49
CA GLY A 401 -10.96 11.64 -6.08
C GLY A 401 -11.00 11.50 -7.60
N PHE A 402 -11.02 10.29 -8.11
CA PHE A 402 -11.18 10.03 -9.55
C PHE A 402 -12.62 10.26 -9.98
N TYR A 403 -12.85 11.20 -10.91
CA TYR A 403 -14.19 11.52 -11.40
C TYR A 403 -14.83 10.33 -12.12
N VAL A 404 -14.03 9.49 -12.79
CA VAL A 404 -14.53 8.27 -13.47
C VAL A 404 -15.02 7.19 -12.50
N LEU A 405 -14.76 7.31 -11.20
CA LEU A 405 -15.30 6.41 -10.16
C LEU A 405 -16.48 7.05 -9.41
N LYS A 406 -16.79 8.31 -9.70
CA LYS A 406 -17.88 9.07 -9.08
C LYS A 406 -19.23 8.48 -9.51
N GLY A 407 -20.11 8.24 -8.54
CA GLY A 407 -21.48 7.82 -8.80
C GLY A 407 -21.64 6.35 -9.22
N CYS A 408 -20.59 5.54 -9.18
CA CYS A 408 -20.69 4.10 -9.35
C CYS A 408 -21.58 3.49 -8.25
N SER A 409 -22.59 2.71 -8.64
CA SER A 409 -23.49 2.00 -7.72
C SER A 409 -23.07 0.54 -7.51
N MET A 410 -21.78 0.25 -7.65
CA MET A 410 -21.15 -1.06 -7.51
C MET A 410 -19.67 -0.89 -7.11
N PRO A 411 -18.96 -1.94 -6.69
CA PRO A 411 -17.52 -1.90 -6.48
C PRO A 411 -16.79 -1.43 -7.74
N SER A 412 -15.92 -0.43 -7.59
CA SER A 412 -15.30 0.26 -8.72
C SER A 412 -13.84 0.58 -8.48
N VAL A 413 -12.99 0.29 -9.46
CA VAL A 413 -11.55 0.56 -9.40
C VAL A 413 -11.03 1.22 -10.67
N LEU A 414 -9.93 1.95 -10.56
CA LEU A 414 -9.10 2.40 -11.68
C LEU A 414 -7.72 1.74 -11.58
N VAL A 415 -7.24 1.17 -12.66
CA VAL A 415 -6.02 0.38 -12.72
C VAL A 415 -5.00 1.11 -13.61
N GLU A 416 -3.91 1.56 -13.01
CA GLU A 416 -2.76 2.10 -13.74
C GLU A 416 -1.79 0.97 -14.07
N CYS A 417 -1.75 0.61 -15.35
CA CYS A 417 -1.09 -0.60 -15.81
C CYS A 417 0.43 -0.46 -16.02
N GLY A 418 1.01 0.69 -15.63
CA GLY A 418 2.40 1.09 -15.88
C GLY A 418 2.49 2.55 -16.35
N PHE A 419 3.70 3.09 -16.47
CA PHE A 419 3.97 4.48 -16.84
C PHE A 419 4.44 4.59 -18.30
N LEU A 420 3.66 5.25 -19.16
CA LEU A 420 4.06 5.51 -20.55
C LEU A 420 5.22 6.49 -20.68
N THR A 421 5.48 7.31 -19.66
CA THR A 421 6.64 8.20 -19.61
C THR A 421 7.93 7.49 -19.23
N ASN A 422 7.85 6.23 -18.76
CA ASN A 422 9.01 5.39 -18.51
C ASN A 422 9.39 4.65 -19.80
N PRO A 423 10.57 4.89 -20.40
CA PRO A 423 10.94 4.28 -21.68
C PRO A 423 11.02 2.75 -21.65
N THR A 424 11.38 2.17 -20.50
CA THR A 424 11.46 0.72 -20.30
C THR A 424 10.07 0.09 -20.22
N GLU A 425 9.14 0.73 -19.50
CA GLU A 425 7.76 0.27 -19.43
C GLU A 425 7.04 0.49 -20.76
N GLU A 426 7.19 1.66 -21.40
CA GLU A 426 6.62 1.93 -22.73
C GLU A 426 7.06 0.86 -23.74
N ALA A 427 8.34 0.49 -23.75
CA ALA A 427 8.85 -0.55 -24.65
C ALA A 427 8.17 -1.91 -24.43
N LYS A 428 7.87 -2.26 -23.18
CA LYS A 428 7.15 -3.49 -22.81
C LYS A 428 5.66 -3.39 -23.14
N ILE A 429 5.01 -2.27 -22.80
CA ILE A 429 3.59 -2.00 -23.06
C ILE A 429 3.27 -2.12 -24.56
N ARG A 430 4.20 -1.72 -25.44
CA ARG A 430 4.05 -1.90 -26.89
C ARG A 430 4.03 -3.37 -27.34
N GLN A 431 4.52 -4.31 -26.53
CA GLN A 431 4.51 -5.73 -26.84
C GLN A 431 3.13 -6.35 -26.54
N PRO A 432 2.49 -7.02 -27.52
CA PRO A 432 1.19 -7.68 -27.32
C PRO A 432 1.17 -8.68 -26.15
N ASP A 433 2.23 -9.48 -26.00
CA ASP A 433 2.35 -10.48 -24.93
C ASP A 433 2.36 -9.84 -23.54
N TYR A 434 2.91 -8.63 -23.43
CA TYR A 434 2.94 -7.92 -22.17
C TYR A 434 1.54 -7.40 -21.79
N ARG A 435 0.80 -6.85 -22.76
CA ARG A 435 -0.60 -6.47 -22.56
C ARG A 435 -1.49 -7.67 -22.23
N GLN A 436 -1.17 -8.84 -22.78
CA GLN A 436 -1.81 -10.09 -22.38
C GLN A 436 -1.54 -10.44 -20.91
N LYS A 437 -0.30 -10.28 -20.43
CA LYS A 437 0.04 -10.50 -19.01
C LYS A 437 -0.69 -9.55 -18.07
N ILE A 438 -0.81 -8.27 -18.45
CA ILE A 438 -1.61 -7.28 -17.70
C ILE A 438 -3.06 -7.78 -17.59
N ALA A 439 -3.69 -8.12 -18.72
CA ALA A 439 -5.07 -8.60 -18.74
C ALA A 439 -5.25 -9.90 -17.91
N GLN A 440 -4.29 -10.82 -17.96
CA GLN A 440 -4.29 -12.04 -17.13
C GLN A 440 -4.18 -11.74 -15.64
N GLY A 441 -3.33 -10.79 -15.26
CA GLY A 441 -3.19 -10.34 -13.87
C GLY A 441 -4.49 -9.75 -13.32
N ILE A 442 -5.12 -8.85 -14.08
CA ILE A 442 -6.40 -8.24 -13.70
C ILE A 442 -7.50 -9.31 -13.64
N ALA A 443 -7.60 -10.18 -14.65
CA ALA A 443 -8.57 -11.28 -14.67
C ALA A 443 -8.40 -12.22 -13.46
N GLY A 444 -7.16 -12.56 -13.10
CA GLY A 444 -6.86 -13.38 -11.92
C GLY A 444 -7.27 -12.68 -10.62
N GLY A 445 -7.08 -11.36 -10.52
CA GLY A 445 -7.53 -10.58 -9.37
C GLY A 445 -9.05 -10.55 -9.24
N VAL A 446 -9.75 -10.38 -10.35
CA VAL A 446 -11.22 -10.49 -10.40
C VAL A 446 -11.66 -11.91 -9.99
N SER A 447 -11.02 -12.96 -10.49
CA SER A 447 -11.37 -14.34 -10.10
C SER A 447 -11.22 -14.58 -8.59
N GLU A 448 -10.17 -14.05 -7.95
CA GLU A 448 -10.02 -14.17 -6.49
C GLU A 448 -11.09 -13.37 -5.74
N TYR A 449 -11.44 -12.17 -6.23
CA TYR A 449 -12.52 -11.39 -5.67
C TYR A 449 -13.86 -12.15 -5.72
N VAL A 450 -14.20 -12.75 -6.88
CA VAL A 450 -15.45 -13.50 -7.05
C VAL A 450 -15.52 -14.75 -6.16
N LYS A 451 -14.40 -15.44 -5.91
CA LYS A 451 -14.37 -16.58 -4.97
C LYS A 451 -14.68 -16.18 -3.53
N GLY A 452 -14.48 -14.91 -3.19
CA GLY A 452 -14.74 -14.35 -1.86
C GLY A 452 -16.14 -13.76 -1.69
N LEU A 453 -16.95 -13.69 -2.77
CA LEU A 453 -18.38 -13.39 -2.72
C LEU A 453 -19.16 -14.63 -2.29
#